data_AF-A0A674MPX6-F1
#
_entry.id   AF-A0A674MPX6-F1
#
_cell.length_a   1.000
_cell.length_b   1.000
_cell.length_c   1.000
_cell.angle_alpha   90.00
_cell.angle_beta   90.00
_cell.angle_gamma   90.00
#
_symmetry.space_group_name_H-M   'P 1'
#
loop_
_entity.id
_entity.type
_entity.pdbx_description
1 polymer ?
#
loop_
_entity_poly.entity_id
_entity_poly.type
_entity_poly.pdbx_seq_one_letter_code
_entity_poly.pdbx_strand_id
1 'polypeptide(L)'
;MHPFVAFLTFHPGVILKIVCKGSKHALTQAIANANRLSVSFRVCCCLYIPFLSCFSVWRLSRKQFSTTCPAPIGEKWRKEHGLARTGTEYGPLTDLPDWSYSDGRPAPPMKGYLRRKQENEVLARRIVMLNEEVDRGIETWKKKQEEDKMKEEHRKSLLLKPKGKALMKKKSQTET
;
A
#
# COMPACT_ATOMS: atom_id res chain seq x y z
N MET A 1 17.36 -25.63 7.64
CA MET A 1 16.53 -25.33 6.45
C MET A 1 15.29 -24.56 6.91
N HIS A 2 15.19 -23.27 6.57
CA HIS A 2 14.09 -22.41 7.02
C HIS A 2 12.86 -22.57 6.11
N PRO A 3 11.62 -22.67 6.66
CA PRO A 3 10.41 -22.73 5.87
C PRO A 3 10.16 -21.38 5.17
N PHE A 4 9.76 -21.42 3.90
CA PHE A 4 9.33 -20.25 3.14
C PHE A 4 7.82 -20.11 3.26
N VAL A 5 7.37 -18.90 3.59
CA VAL A 5 5.94 -18.55 3.69
C VAL A 5 5.62 -17.64 2.52
N ALA A 6 4.66 -18.04 1.68
CA ALA A 6 4.18 -17.24 0.56
C ALA A 6 2.71 -16.87 0.78
N PHE A 7 2.38 -15.63 0.43
CA PHE A 7 1.02 -15.10 0.49
C PHE A 7 0.52 -14.88 -0.93
N LEU A 8 -0.50 -15.61 -1.35
CA LEU A 8 -1.16 -15.42 -2.64
C LEU A 8 -2.47 -14.69 -2.41
N THR A 9 -2.64 -13.56 -3.09
CA THR A 9 -3.88 -12.77 -3.08
C THR A 9 -4.72 -13.16 -4.28
N PHE A 10 -5.89 -13.76 -4.03
CA PHE A 10 -6.84 -14.15 -5.08
C PHE A 10 -8.10 -13.29 -4.89
N HIS A 11 -8.20 -12.16 -5.61
CA HIS A 11 -9.24 -11.13 -5.46
C HIS A 11 -9.26 -10.42 -4.07
N PRO A 12 -9.84 -9.21 -3.93
CA PRO A 12 -9.71 -8.41 -2.72
C PRO A 12 -10.49 -9.07 -1.59
N GLY A 13 -9.78 -9.65 -0.63
CA GLY A 13 -10.34 -10.06 0.66
C GLY A 13 -10.00 -11.47 1.15
N VAL A 14 -9.41 -12.35 0.33
CA VAL A 14 -9.05 -13.71 0.77
C VAL A 14 -7.54 -13.93 0.70
N ILE A 15 -6.92 -14.13 1.86
CA ILE A 15 -5.49 -14.45 1.99
C ILE A 15 -5.37 -15.91 2.43
N LEU A 16 -4.88 -16.76 1.52
CA LEU A 16 -4.58 -18.16 1.82
C LEU A 16 -3.09 -18.28 2.20
N LYS A 17 -2.82 -18.72 3.43
CA LYS A 17 -1.45 -19.06 3.88
C LYS A 17 -1.10 -20.47 3.42
N ILE A 18 -0.11 -20.60 2.55
CA ILE A 18 0.45 -21.90 2.16
C ILE A 18 1.88 -21.98 2.70
N VAL A 19 2.14 -22.96 3.56
CA VAL A 19 3.47 -23.26 4.10
C VAL A 19 4.04 -24.44 3.33
N CYS A 20 5.03 -24.20 2.48
CA CYS A 20 5.73 -25.27 1.75
C CYS A 20 7.11 -25.51 2.36
N LYS A 21 7.41 -26.77 2.68
CA LYS A 21 8.79 -27.22 3.00
C LYS A 21 9.45 -27.68 1.70
N GLY A 22 10.26 -26.84 1.07
CA GLY A 22 10.96 -27.19 -0.17
C GLY A 22 11.77 -26.06 -0.80
N SER A 23 12.60 -26.41 -1.80
CA SER A 23 13.45 -25.49 -2.58
C SER A 23 12.63 -24.45 -3.35
N LYS A 24 13.15 -23.22 -3.45
CA LYS A 24 12.49 -22.05 -4.09
C LYS A 24 12.01 -22.33 -5.52
N HIS A 25 12.69 -23.22 -6.24
CA HIS A 25 12.34 -23.59 -7.63
C HIS A 25 11.03 -24.40 -7.74
N ALA A 26 10.64 -25.13 -6.68
CA ALA A 26 9.37 -25.87 -6.67
C ALA A 26 8.16 -24.95 -6.46
N LEU A 27 8.34 -23.82 -5.75
CA LEU A 27 7.27 -22.85 -5.48
C LEU A 27 6.86 -22.09 -6.75
N THR A 28 7.84 -21.71 -7.60
CA THR A 28 7.59 -21.02 -8.86
C THR A 28 6.89 -21.90 -9.89
N GLN A 29 7.20 -23.20 -9.93
CA GLN A 29 6.52 -24.14 -10.82
C GLN A 29 5.07 -24.44 -10.39
N ALA A 30 4.79 -24.46 -9.08
CA ALA A 30 3.42 -24.64 -8.57
C ALA A 30 2.51 -23.43 -8.87
N ILE A 31 3.03 -22.20 -8.74
CA ILE A 31 2.28 -20.97 -9.03
C ILE A 31 1.99 -20.83 -10.54
N ALA A 32 2.92 -21.25 -11.41
CA ALA A 32 2.73 -21.21 -12.86
C ALA A 32 1.65 -22.20 -13.36
N ASN A 33 1.52 -23.37 -12.74
CA ASN A 33 0.49 -24.36 -13.10
C ASN A 33 -0.92 -23.97 -12.63
N ALA A 34 -1.06 -23.19 -11.55
CA ALA A 34 -2.37 -22.73 -11.07
C ALA A 34 -3.03 -21.71 -12.02
N ASN A 35 -2.24 -20.88 -12.71
CA ASN A 35 -2.75 -19.92 -13.71
C ASN A 35 -3.06 -20.56 -15.09
N ARG A 36 -2.79 -21.85 -15.28
CA ARG A 36 -3.07 -22.56 -16.54
C ARG A 36 -4.40 -23.32 -16.55
N LEU A 37 -5.08 -23.39 -15.40
CA LEU A 37 -6.38 -24.08 -15.25
C LEU A 37 -7.60 -23.13 -15.30
N SER A 38 -7.42 -21.83 -15.49
CA SER A 38 -8.53 -20.90 -15.79
C SER A 38 -8.78 -20.78 -17.29
N VAL A 39 -8.92 -21.90 -17.99
CA VAL A 39 -9.52 -21.93 -19.33
C VAL A 39 -10.62 -22.99 -19.30
N SER A 40 -11.79 -22.60 -19.80
CA SER A 40 -13.00 -23.41 -20.03
C SER A 40 -14.06 -23.34 -18.93
N PHE A 41 -14.83 -22.26 -18.96
CA PHE A 41 -16.25 -22.37 -18.63
C PHE A 41 -17.06 -22.14 -19.92
N ARG A 42 -17.11 -23.20 -20.73
CA ARG A 42 -18.10 -23.40 -21.79
C ARG A 42 -19.44 -23.63 -21.06
N VAL A 43 -20.29 -22.60 -21.00
CA VAL A 43 -21.70 -22.82 -20.64
C VAL A 43 -22.47 -22.98 -21.93
N CYS A 44 -22.61 -24.25 -22.28
CA CYS A 44 -23.63 -24.79 -23.14
C CYS A 44 -25.00 -24.41 -22.55
N CYS A 45 -25.71 -23.50 -23.20
CA CYS A 45 -27.13 -23.32 -22.99
C CYS A 45 -27.71 -22.91 -24.33
N CYS A 46 -28.56 -23.77 -24.90
CA CYS A 46 -29.62 -23.52 -25.88
C CYS A 46 -29.86 -24.82 -26.65
N LEU A 47 -30.63 -25.73 -26.05
CA LEU A 47 -31.43 -26.67 -26.83
C LEU A 47 -32.82 -26.08 -26.99
N TYR A 48 -33.36 -26.24 -28.20
CA TYR A 48 -34.72 -25.93 -28.65
C TYR A 48 -35.08 -24.46 -28.95
N ILE A 49 -35.09 -24.10 -30.25
CA ILE A 49 -36.32 -23.94 -31.06
C ILE A 49 -35.89 -23.61 -32.52
N PRO A 50 -36.45 -24.30 -33.54
CA PRO A 50 -36.19 -24.03 -34.95
C PRO A 50 -37.20 -23.01 -35.48
N PHE A 51 -36.74 -21.94 -36.14
CA PHE A 51 -37.55 -21.28 -37.17
C PHE A 51 -36.66 -20.48 -38.13
N LEU A 52 -36.78 -20.85 -39.41
CA LEU A 52 -36.22 -20.16 -40.57
C LEU A 52 -36.49 -18.65 -40.52
N SER A 53 -35.43 -17.83 -40.59
CA SER A 53 -35.52 -16.46 -41.11
C SER A 53 -34.15 -15.96 -41.55
N CYS A 54 -33.99 -15.87 -42.88
CA CYS A 54 -33.15 -14.91 -43.62
C CYS A 54 -31.82 -14.46 -42.98
N PHE A 55 -30.76 -15.25 -43.12
CA PHE A 55 -29.37 -14.74 -42.97
C PHE A 55 -28.94 -14.08 -44.29
N SER A 56 -29.30 -12.81 -44.49
CA SER A 56 -28.66 -11.96 -45.51
C SER A 56 -27.96 -10.78 -44.84
N VAL A 57 -26.63 -10.90 -44.80
CA VAL A 57 -25.64 -9.82 -44.69
C VAL A 57 -25.80 -8.90 -43.47
N TRP A 58 -25.51 -9.43 -42.28
CA TRP A 58 -24.97 -8.60 -41.21
C TRP A 58 -23.55 -8.21 -41.59
N ARG A 59 -23.44 -7.08 -42.28
CA ARG A 59 -22.19 -6.37 -42.52
C ARG A 59 -21.63 -6.01 -41.14
N LEU A 60 -20.71 -6.81 -40.61
CA LEU A 60 -19.92 -6.46 -39.43
C LEU A 60 -19.14 -5.19 -39.78
N SER A 61 -19.71 -4.03 -39.47
CA SER A 61 -18.96 -2.80 -39.34
C SER A 61 -18.08 -2.97 -38.10
N ARG A 62 -16.89 -3.57 -38.30
CA ARG A 62 -15.82 -3.53 -37.31
C ARG A 62 -15.40 -2.07 -37.17
N LYS A 63 -16.06 -1.32 -36.28
CA LYS A 63 -15.43 -0.10 -35.74
C LYS A 63 -14.19 -0.60 -35.00
N GLN A 64 -13.03 -0.46 -35.62
CA GLN A 64 -11.76 -0.71 -34.95
C GLN A 64 -11.61 0.36 -33.87
N PHE A 65 -12.07 0.06 -32.66
CA PHE A 65 -11.71 0.86 -31.51
C PHE A 65 -10.21 0.69 -31.31
N SER A 66 -9.44 1.74 -31.55
CA SER A 66 -8.02 1.76 -31.23
C SER A 66 -7.89 1.64 -29.71
N THR A 67 -7.40 0.50 -29.23
CA THR A 67 -7.06 0.24 -27.82
C THR A 67 -5.67 0.77 -27.43
N THR A 68 -5.12 1.69 -28.22
CA THR A 68 -3.87 2.36 -27.84
C THR A 68 -4.18 3.38 -26.76
N CYS A 69 -3.83 3.07 -25.52
CA CYS A 69 -3.84 4.04 -24.43
C CYS A 69 -2.96 5.23 -24.85
N PRO A 70 -3.47 6.46 -24.96
CA PRO A 70 -2.62 7.60 -25.23
C PRO A 70 -1.64 7.74 -24.06
N ALA A 71 -0.35 7.51 -24.32
CA ALA A 71 0.69 7.79 -23.34
C ALA A 71 0.71 9.32 -23.14
N PRO A 72 0.52 9.83 -21.93
CA PRO A 72 0.54 11.27 -21.68
C PRO A 72 1.94 11.83 -22.01
N ILE A 73 1.99 12.62 -23.08
CA ILE A 73 3.21 13.25 -23.57
C ILE A 73 3.75 14.19 -22.49
N GLY A 74 5.02 14.01 -22.11
CA GLY A 74 5.71 14.88 -21.15
C GLY A 74 5.43 14.59 -19.67
N GLU A 75 4.69 13.53 -19.31
CA GLU A 75 4.45 13.16 -17.91
C GLU A 75 5.76 12.95 -17.14
N LYS A 76 6.73 12.25 -17.75
CA LYS A 76 8.03 11.96 -17.13
C LYS A 76 8.77 13.24 -16.78
N TRP A 77 8.89 14.16 -17.74
CA TRP A 77 9.55 15.45 -17.54
C TRP A 77 8.84 16.27 -16.45
N ARG A 78 7.51 16.31 -16.43
CA ARG A 78 6.75 17.03 -15.39
C ARG A 78 7.03 16.50 -13.99
N LYS A 79 7.01 15.17 -13.82
CA LYS A 79 7.31 14.54 -12.53
C LYS A 79 8.75 14.78 -12.08
N GLU A 80 9.70 14.73 -13.00
CA GLU A 80 11.11 15.05 -12.72
C GLU A 80 11.30 16.49 -12.23
N HIS A 81 10.42 17.41 -12.66
CA HIS A 81 10.42 18.81 -12.25
C HIS A 81 9.45 19.12 -11.09
N GLY A 82 8.92 18.08 -10.41
CA GLY A 82 7.99 18.26 -9.29
C GLY A 82 6.64 18.86 -9.65
N LEU A 83 6.24 18.80 -10.93
CA LEU A 83 4.94 19.24 -11.41
C LEU A 83 3.92 18.11 -11.35
N ALA A 84 2.65 18.49 -11.41
CA ALA A 84 1.54 17.57 -11.52
C ALA A 84 1.68 16.63 -12.72
N ARG A 85 1.15 15.40 -12.57
CA ARG A 85 1.15 14.39 -13.63
C ARG A 85 0.41 14.92 -14.87
N THR A 86 -0.71 15.59 -14.62
CA THR A 86 -1.52 16.28 -15.62
C THR A 86 -1.50 17.78 -15.36
N GLY A 87 -1.55 18.60 -16.40
CA GLY A 87 -1.61 20.07 -16.24
C GLY A 87 -2.86 20.62 -15.54
N THR A 88 -3.85 19.77 -15.25
CA THR A 88 -5.14 20.16 -14.67
C THR A 88 -5.31 19.77 -13.19
N GLU A 89 -4.41 18.97 -12.61
CA GLU A 89 -4.60 18.44 -11.25
C GLU A 89 -4.42 19.53 -10.18
N TYR A 90 -3.27 20.19 -10.19
CA TYR A 90 -2.94 21.31 -9.30
C TYR A 90 -1.96 22.24 -10.02
N GLY A 91 -1.94 23.52 -9.63
CA GLY A 91 -1.05 24.52 -10.21
C GLY A 91 -1.79 25.77 -10.69
N PRO A 92 -1.04 26.76 -11.21
CA PRO A 92 -1.58 28.08 -11.52
C PRO A 92 -2.71 28.03 -12.57
N LEU A 93 -2.68 27.07 -13.49
CA LEU A 93 -3.73 26.91 -14.49
C LEU A 93 -5.08 26.48 -13.89
N THR A 94 -5.10 25.76 -12.77
CA THR A 94 -6.35 25.24 -12.17
C THR A 94 -6.75 25.97 -10.88
N ASP A 95 -5.78 26.58 -10.19
CA ASP A 95 -6.00 27.19 -8.87
C ASP A 95 -6.26 28.70 -8.93
N LEU A 96 -5.84 29.36 -10.02
CA LEU A 96 -6.10 30.78 -10.23
C LEU A 96 -7.50 31.02 -10.82
N PRO A 97 -8.14 32.17 -10.54
CA PRO A 97 -9.40 32.52 -11.15
C PRO A 97 -9.22 32.85 -12.64
N ASP A 98 -10.08 32.26 -13.48
CA ASP A 98 -10.03 32.46 -14.94
C ASP A 98 -10.40 33.89 -15.38
N TRP A 99 -11.04 34.68 -14.50
CA TRP A 99 -11.47 36.04 -14.77
C TRP A 99 -11.56 36.88 -13.48
N SER A 100 -11.64 38.20 -13.65
CA SER A 100 -11.91 39.16 -12.56
C SER A 100 -12.78 40.30 -13.08
N TYR A 101 -13.42 41.04 -12.17
CA TYR A 101 -14.19 42.23 -12.57
C TYR A 101 -13.23 43.34 -13.05
N SER A 102 -13.67 44.20 -13.97
CA SER A 102 -12.90 45.36 -14.45
C SER A 102 -12.43 46.29 -13.32
N ASP A 103 -13.21 46.35 -12.24
CA ASP A 103 -12.93 47.16 -11.05
C ASP A 103 -11.83 46.56 -10.17
N GLY A 104 -11.31 45.38 -10.50
CA GLY A 104 -10.33 44.64 -9.71
C GLY A 104 -10.93 43.81 -8.56
N ARG A 105 -12.26 43.73 -8.45
CA ARG A 105 -12.91 42.81 -7.51
C ARG A 105 -12.61 41.36 -7.92
N PRO A 106 -12.30 40.46 -6.97
CA PRO A 106 -12.04 39.07 -7.29
C PRO A 106 -13.32 38.37 -7.74
N ALA A 107 -13.18 37.38 -8.63
CA ALA A 107 -14.29 36.51 -8.99
C ALA A 107 -14.78 35.71 -7.77
N PRO A 108 -16.09 35.43 -7.68
CA PRO A 108 -16.61 34.54 -6.64
C PRO A 108 -15.98 33.14 -6.79
N PRO A 109 -15.67 32.45 -5.67
CA PRO A 109 -14.96 31.18 -5.72
C PRO A 109 -15.81 30.08 -6.37
N MET A 110 -15.18 29.30 -7.24
CA MET A 110 -15.83 28.20 -7.93
C MET A 110 -16.07 27.01 -6.99
N LYS A 111 -17.15 26.26 -7.21
CA LYS A 111 -17.49 25.07 -6.40
C LYS A 111 -16.34 24.05 -6.33
N GLY A 112 -15.67 23.81 -7.45
CA GLY A 112 -14.53 22.88 -7.52
C GLY A 112 -13.30 23.36 -6.76
N TYR A 113 -13.07 24.67 -6.68
CA TYR A 113 -12.00 25.26 -5.87
C TYR A 113 -12.30 25.06 -4.38
N LEU A 114 -13.51 25.38 -3.93
CA LEU A 114 -13.94 25.19 -2.54
C LEU A 114 -13.84 23.73 -2.10
N ARG A 115 -14.30 22.80 -2.95
CA ARG A 115 -14.20 21.36 -2.67
C ARG A 115 -12.75 20.92 -2.49
N ARG A 116 -11.85 21.26 -3.42
CA ARG A 116 -10.43 20.90 -3.33
C ARG A 116 -9.76 21.49 -2.09
N LYS A 117 -10.11 22.73 -1.73
CA LYS A 117 -9.61 23.35 -0.49
C LYS A 117 -10.05 22.57 0.74
N GLN A 118 -11.34 22.20 0.83
CA GLN A 118 -11.86 21.41 1.93
C GLN A 118 -11.20 20.02 2.02
N GLU A 119 -11.03 19.34 0.89
CA GLU A 119 -10.36 18.04 0.81
C GLU A 119 -8.90 18.14 1.30
N ASN A 120 -8.18 19.19 0.88
CA ASN A 120 -6.81 19.45 1.32
C ASN A 120 -6.73 19.75 2.82
N GLU A 121 -7.68 20.52 3.37
CA GLU A 121 -7.75 20.78 4.81
C GLU A 121 -7.99 19.49 5.61
N VAL A 122 -8.90 18.63 5.16
CA VAL A 122 -9.17 17.33 5.81
C VAL A 122 -7.93 16.44 5.75
N LEU A 123 -7.24 16.40 4.59
CA LEU A 123 -6.00 15.64 4.43
C LEU A 123 -4.90 16.14 5.38
N ALA A 124 -4.70 17.46 5.45
CA ALA A 124 -3.69 18.07 6.32
C ALA A 124 -3.95 17.73 7.79
N ARG A 125 -5.20 17.84 8.26
CA ARG A 125 -5.59 17.47 9.63
C ARG A 125 -5.29 16.00 9.93
N ARG A 126 -5.57 15.11 8.98
CA ARG A 126 -5.30 13.68 9.13
C ARG A 126 -3.81 13.38 9.21
N ILE A 127 -2.99 14.04 8.40
CA ILE A 127 -1.53 13.89 8.43
C ILE A 127 -0.99 14.25 9.82
N VAL A 128 -1.40 15.40 10.36
CA VAL A 128 -0.97 15.84 11.69
C VAL A 128 -1.37 14.84 12.76
N MET A 129 -2.65 14.43 12.78
CA MET A 129 -3.15 13.45 13.75
C MET A 129 -2.36 12.13 13.73
N LEU A 130 -2.06 11.58 12.54
CA LEU A 130 -1.31 10.34 12.41
C LEU A 130 0.14 10.48 12.86
N ASN A 131 0.78 11.62 12.59
CA ASN A 131 2.14 11.88 13.08
C ASN A 131 2.17 11.90 14.60
N GLU A 132 1.22 12.58 15.23
CA GLU A 132 1.13 12.60 16.69
C GLU A 132 0.91 11.20 17.29
N GLU A 133 0.09 10.35 16.66
CA GLU A 133 -0.10 8.96 17.12
C GLU A 133 1.20 8.17 17.09
N VAL A 134 1.98 8.31 16.01
CA VAL A 134 3.29 7.67 15.87
C VAL A 134 4.25 8.18 16.95
N ASP A 135 4.32 9.50 17.16
CA ASP A 135 5.20 10.12 18.14
C ASP A 135 4.86 9.67 19.57
N ARG A 136 3.56 9.67 19.93
CA ARG A 136 3.08 9.13 21.22
C ARG A 136 3.47 7.66 21.41
N GLY A 137 3.38 6.86 20.33
CA GLY A 137 3.80 5.46 20.35
C GLY A 137 5.29 5.30 20.64
N ILE A 138 6.13 6.12 19.98
CA ILE A 138 7.58 6.12 20.18
C ILE A 138 7.94 6.55 21.60
N GLU A 139 7.31 7.60 22.13
CA GLU A 139 7.54 8.07 23.50
C GLU A 139 7.17 7.02 24.54
N THR A 140 6.00 6.39 24.38
CA THR A 140 5.52 5.36 25.30
C THR A 140 6.46 4.16 25.29
N TRP A 141 6.92 3.74 24.12
CA TRP A 141 7.89 2.66 23.99
C TRP A 141 9.23 3.01 24.65
N LYS A 142 9.75 4.22 24.43
CA LYS A 142 10.99 4.70 25.07
C LYS A 142 10.87 4.72 26.60
N LYS A 143 9.76 5.26 27.13
CA LYS A 143 9.49 5.29 28.58
C LYS A 143 9.48 3.88 29.17
N LYS A 144 8.79 2.94 28.51
CA LYS A 144 8.75 1.54 28.95
C LYS A 144 10.14 0.90 28.97
N GLN A 145 10.96 1.12 27.94
CA GLN A 145 12.33 0.61 27.90
C GLN A 145 13.17 1.14 29.07
N GLU A 146 13.01 2.42 29.41
CA GLU A 146 13.72 3.02 30.53
C GLU A 146 13.24 2.47 31.87
N GLU A 147 11.93 2.36 32.07
CA GLU A 147 11.36 1.73 33.27
C GLU A 147 11.84 0.29 33.46
N ASP A 148 11.92 -0.50 32.39
CA ASP A 148 12.36 -1.89 32.46
C ASP A 148 13.85 -1.98 32.84
N LYS A 149 14.70 -1.07 32.34
CA LYS A 149 16.10 -0.96 32.77
C LYS A 149 16.21 -0.58 34.24
N MET A 150 15.47 0.45 34.66
CA MET A 150 15.46 0.93 36.04
C MET A 150 14.98 -0.16 37.00
N LYS A 151 13.95 -0.93 36.63
CA LYS A 151 13.48 -2.09 37.41
C LYS A 151 14.53 -3.18 37.50
N GLU A 152 15.26 -3.47 36.43
CA GLU A 152 16.32 -4.48 36.45
C GLU A 152 17.52 -4.04 37.31
N GLU A 153 17.90 -2.77 37.24
CA GLU A 153 18.92 -2.19 38.12
C GLU A 153 18.49 -2.21 39.58
N HIS A 154 17.24 -1.82 39.85
CA HIS A 154 16.65 -1.91 41.17
C HIS A 154 16.65 -3.37 41.68
N ARG A 155 16.23 -4.33 40.85
CA ARG A 155 16.25 -5.77 41.16
C ARG A 155 17.66 -6.24 41.50
N LYS A 156 18.68 -5.82 40.73
CA LYS A 156 20.09 -6.13 41.00
C LYS A 156 20.59 -5.53 42.31
N SER A 157 20.18 -4.31 42.64
CA SER A 157 20.55 -3.63 43.90
C SER A 157 20.00 -4.34 45.14
N LEU A 158 18.83 -4.98 45.01
CA LEU A 158 18.18 -5.76 46.07
C LEU A 158 18.78 -7.17 46.22
N LEU A 159 19.62 -7.63 45.28
CA LEU A 159 20.22 -8.96 45.37
C LEU A 159 21.17 -9.04 46.57
N LEU A 160 21.02 -10.11 47.34
CA LEU A 160 21.91 -10.41 48.45
C LEU A 160 23.32 -10.75 47.94
N LYS A 161 24.31 -10.56 48.82
CA LYS A 161 25.71 -10.92 48.54
C LYS A 161 25.80 -12.39 48.11
N PRO A 162 26.58 -12.70 47.05
CA PRO A 162 26.73 -14.07 46.59
C PRO A 162 27.41 -14.95 47.65
N LYS A 163 26.97 -16.20 47.76
CA LYS A 163 27.47 -17.19 48.75
C LYS A 163 27.99 -18.46 48.06
N GLY A 164 28.70 -19.30 48.82
CA GLY A 164 29.13 -20.64 48.40
C GLY A 164 30.13 -20.64 47.23
N LYS A 165 29.85 -21.44 46.19
CA LYS A 165 30.73 -21.69 45.04
C LYS A 165 31.13 -20.41 44.28
N ALA A 166 30.29 -19.37 44.30
CA ALA A 166 30.58 -18.08 43.67
C ALA A 166 31.73 -17.30 44.36
N LEU A 167 31.93 -17.49 45.67
CA LEU A 167 33.06 -16.90 46.40
C LEU A 167 34.37 -17.65 46.11
N MET A 168 34.29 -18.98 46.02
CA MET A 168 35.46 -19.83 45.76
C MET A 168 36.09 -19.53 44.39
N LYS A 169 35.27 -19.29 43.35
CA LYS A 169 35.75 -18.90 42.01
C LYS A 169 36.43 -17.53 41.97
N LYS A 170 35.99 -16.56 42.78
CA LYS A 170 36.63 -15.23 42.85
C LYS A 170 38.02 -15.31 43.46
N LYS A 171 38.19 -16.05 44.56
CA LYS A 171 39.49 -16.24 45.21
C LYS A 171 40.55 -16.79 44.25
N SER A 172 40.24 -17.86 43.52
CA SER A 172 41.18 -18.47 42.57
C SER A 172 41.59 -17.57 41.40
N GLN A 173 40.78 -16.57 41.04
CA GLN A 173 41.10 -15.60 39.97
C GLN A 173 41.88 -14.37 40.47
N THR A 174 41.96 -14.18 41.79
CA THR A 174 42.63 -13.02 42.40
C THR A 174 44.06 -13.37 42.84
N GLU A 175 44.40 -14.67 42.84
CA GLU A 175 45.69 -15.23 43.29
C GLU A 175 46.66 -15.57 42.13
N THR A 176 46.29 -15.24 40.89
CA THR A 176 47.12 -15.25 39.67
C THR A 176 47.28 -13.86 39.12
#